data_AF-A0A2N2IM06-F1
#
_entry.id   AF-A0A2N2IM06-F1
#
_cell.length_a   1.000
_cell.length_b   1.000
_cell.length_c   1.000
_cell.angle_alpha   90.00
_cell.angle_beta   90.00
_cell.angle_gamma   90.00
#
_symmetry.space_group_name_H-M   'P 1'
#
loop_
_entity.id
_entity.type
_entity.pdbx_description
1 polymer ?
#
loop_
_entity_poly.entity_id
_entity_poly.type
_entity_poly.pdbx_seq_one_letter_code
_entity_poly.pdbx_strand_id
1 'polypeptide(L)'
;MWKSQRRVLAFTVVVALFCLTGPALSQGAPPEGDVPQDYADTDPSAVEVFREELAPHGVWVEDPAYGLVWVPSVQVVGPDFVPYLTAGYWGYTAEGDWIWVSDYEWGWAVFHYGRWVWVPERGWAWIPGRAYAPAWVVWRVGYPGYDYVGWAPMPPSYYWYGGVAVSLWVVPPPYYVYCESRYVFTRHVHSHRLHGYRAHEAA
;
A
#
# COMPACT_ATOMS: atom_id res chain seq x y z
N MET A 1 40.61 -20.06 -67.75
CA MET A 1 39.21 -19.87 -67.34
C MET A 1 39.20 -19.37 -65.89
N TRP A 2 39.49 -18.10 -65.64
CA TRP A 2 38.56 -16.98 -65.38
C TRP A 2 37.42 -17.26 -64.38
N LYS A 3 37.63 -16.76 -63.16
CA LYS A 3 36.74 -16.23 -62.09
C LYS A 3 35.22 -16.45 -62.19
N SER A 4 34.63 -16.84 -61.05
CA SER A 4 33.59 -16.02 -60.40
C SER A 4 33.31 -16.52 -58.98
N GLN A 5 34.00 -15.94 -57.99
CA GLN A 5 33.61 -16.00 -56.58
C GLN A 5 32.39 -15.09 -56.39
N ARG A 6 31.22 -15.67 -56.10
CA ARG A 6 30.02 -14.92 -55.72
C ARG A 6 30.12 -14.57 -54.24
N ARG A 7 30.32 -13.29 -53.93
CA ARG A 7 30.19 -12.74 -52.57
C ARG A 7 28.70 -12.75 -52.21
N VAL A 8 28.31 -13.58 -51.25
CA VAL A 8 27.01 -13.46 -50.58
C VAL A 8 27.23 -12.53 -49.38
N LEU A 9 26.67 -11.32 -49.44
CA LEU A 9 26.58 -10.43 -48.29
C LEU A 9 25.57 -11.03 -47.31
N ALA A 10 26.04 -11.49 -46.16
CA ALA A 10 25.19 -11.81 -45.03
C ALA A 10 24.67 -10.48 -44.45
N PHE A 11 23.39 -10.17 -44.67
CA PHE A 11 22.70 -9.12 -43.92
C PHE A 11 22.29 -9.71 -42.57
N THR A 12 23.05 -9.36 -41.53
CA THR A 12 22.69 -9.61 -40.14
C THR A 12 21.45 -8.80 -39.81
N VAL A 13 20.28 -9.45 -39.69
CA VAL A 13 19.12 -8.84 -39.04
C VAL A 13 19.31 -8.99 -37.53
N VAL A 14 19.86 -7.95 -36.89
CA VAL A 14 19.78 -7.81 -35.44
C VAL A 14 18.34 -7.43 -35.12
N VAL A 15 17.53 -8.40 -34.73
CA VAL A 15 16.23 -8.10 -34.09
C VAL A 15 16.56 -7.60 -32.70
N ALA A 16 16.66 -6.27 -32.55
CA ALA A 16 16.61 -5.65 -31.24
C ALA A 16 15.22 -5.93 -30.69
N LEU A 17 15.14 -6.88 -29.74
CA LEU A 17 13.99 -7.03 -28.87
C LEU A 17 13.87 -5.71 -28.10
N PHE A 18 13.06 -4.79 -28.60
CA PHE A 18 12.56 -3.70 -27.77
C PHE A 18 11.66 -4.34 -26.73
N CYS A 19 12.22 -4.67 -25.57
CA CYS A 19 11.43 -4.79 -24.36
C CYS A 19 10.68 -3.46 -24.24
N LEU A 20 9.38 -3.50 -24.49
CA LEU A 20 8.48 -2.40 -24.13
C LEU A 20 8.56 -2.32 -22.61
N THR A 21 9.50 -1.53 -22.10
CA THR A 21 9.50 -1.10 -20.72
C THR A 21 8.23 -0.27 -20.57
N GLY A 22 7.16 -0.89 -20.06
CA GLY A 22 6.08 -0.12 -19.47
C GLY A 22 6.67 0.88 -18.48
N PRO A 23 6.03 2.05 -18.28
CA PRO A 23 6.50 2.98 -17.29
C PRO A 23 6.63 2.22 -15.97
N ALA A 24 7.86 2.14 -15.44
CA ALA A 24 8.07 1.71 -14.08
C ALA A 24 7.21 2.63 -13.23
N LEU A 25 6.29 2.04 -12.47
CA LEU A 25 5.41 2.76 -11.57
C LEU A 25 6.31 3.38 -10.50
N SER A 26 6.59 4.67 -10.65
CA SER A 26 7.42 5.42 -9.70
C SER A 26 6.56 5.75 -8.48
N GLN A 27 6.32 4.77 -7.63
CA GLN A 27 6.17 5.07 -6.21
C GLN A 27 7.53 5.64 -5.76
N GLY A 28 7.55 6.67 -4.90
CA GLY A 28 8.79 7.09 -4.28
C GLY A 28 9.50 5.85 -3.72
N ALA A 29 10.77 5.64 -4.10
CA ALA A 29 11.55 4.62 -3.44
C ALA A 29 11.83 5.11 -2.01
N PRO A 30 11.91 4.22 -1.01
CA PRO A 30 12.47 4.58 0.28
C PRO A 30 13.81 5.32 0.06
N PRO A 31 14.13 6.35 0.86
CA PRO A 31 15.36 7.11 0.71
C PRO A 31 16.58 6.18 0.73
N GLU A 32 17.60 6.52 -0.06
CA GLU A 32 18.81 5.71 -0.25
C GLU A 32 19.51 5.49 1.11
N GLY A 33 19.39 4.27 1.67
CA GLY A 33 19.81 3.94 3.03
C GLY A 33 18.76 3.11 3.81
N ASP A 34 17.49 3.21 3.42
CA ASP A 34 16.37 2.41 3.94
C ASP A 34 16.18 1.10 3.16
N VAL A 35 17.27 0.37 2.93
CA VAL A 35 17.17 -1.04 2.49
C VAL A 35 16.35 -1.77 3.56
N PRO A 36 15.32 -2.58 3.21
CA PRO A 36 14.58 -3.36 4.19
C PRO A 36 15.54 -4.21 5.03
N GLN A 37 15.85 -3.74 6.23
CA GLN A 37 16.45 -4.54 7.29
C GLN A 37 15.32 -5.21 8.07
N ASP A 38 15.63 -6.31 8.75
CA ASP A 38 14.66 -7.04 9.59
C ASP A 38 14.40 -6.28 10.91
N TYR A 39 13.88 -5.06 10.78
CA TYR A 39 13.48 -4.23 11.91
C TYR A 39 12.24 -4.82 12.56
N ALA A 40 12.21 -4.82 13.89
CA ALA A 40 10.97 -5.04 14.60
C ALA A 40 9.96 -3.94 14.25
N ASP A 41 8.68 -4.31 14.14
CA ASP A 41 7.64 -3.31 13.84
C ASP A 41 7.61 -2.18 14.88
N THR A 42 7.91 -2.51 16.14
CA THR A 42 8.01 -1.58 17.27
C THR A 42 9.40 -0.94 17.43
N ASP A 43 10.20 -0.82 16.37
CA ASP A 43 11.47 -0.09 16.43
C ASP A 43 11.22 1.44 16.56
N PRO A 44 11.76 2.11 17.60
CA PRO A 44 11.52 3.54 17.83
C PRO A 44 11.97 4.46 16.69
N SER A 45 12.92 4.02 15.86
CA SER A 45 13.38 4.80 14.70
C SER A 45 12.27 5.06 13.68
N ALA A 46 11.19 4.27 13.68
CA ALA A 46 10.04 4.51 12.80
C ALA A 46 9.49 5.93 12.96
N VAL A 47 9.39 6.43 14.20
CA VAL A 47 8.86 7.77 14.45
C VAL A 47 9.74 8.85 13.84
N GLU A 48 11.06 8.68 13.86
CA GLU A 48 12.01 9.67 13.34
C GLU A 48 12.07 9.61 11.81
N VAL A 49 12.23 8.41 11.25
CA VAL A 49 12.36 8.17 9.79
C VAL A 49 11.18 8.74 9.01
N PHE A 50 9.95 8.52 9.48
CA PHE A 50 8.77 8.93 8.72
C PHE A 50 8.32 10.36 9.01
N ARG A 51 8.85 11.02 10.05
CA ARG A 51 8.36 12.33 10.48
C ARG A 51 8.56 13.40 9.42
N GLU A 52 9.76 13.48 8.86
CA GLU A 52 10.11 14.50 7.86
C GLU A 52 9.37 14.26 6.55
N GLU A 53 9.34 13.01 6.07
CA GLU A 53 8.64 12.61 4.84
C GLU A 53 7.14 12.95 4.91
N LEU A 54 6.49 12.72 6.05
CA LEU A 54 5.04 12.89 6.20
C LEU A 54 4.61 14.30 6.64
N ALA A 55 5.55 15.14 7.09
CA ALA A 55 5.26 16.49 7.58
C ALA A 55 4.53 17.40 6.57
N PRO A 56 4.84 17.35 5.24
CA PRO A 56 4.13 18.19 4.26
C PRO A 56 2.71 17.73 3.96
N HIS A 57 2.36 16.48 4.29
CA HIS A 57 1.14 15.82 3.79
C HIS A 57 0.04 15.66 4.85
N GLY A 58 0.34 16.01 6.10
CA GLY A 58 -0.57 15.82 7.22
C GLY A 58 -0.02 16.40 8.51
N VAL A 59 -0.58 15.96 9.64
CA VAL A 59 -0.22 16.47 10.97
C VAL A 59 0.04 15.32 11.92
N TRP A 60 1.08 15.47 12.74
CA TRP A 60 1.37 14.57 13.86
C TRP A 60 0.59 15.01 15.09
N VAL A 61 -0.14 14.09 15.72
CA VAL A 61 -1.04 14.36 16.85
C VAL A 61 -0.83 13.33 17.94
N GLU A 62 -0.80 13.78 19.20
CA GLU A 62 -0.90 12.89 20.36
C GLU A 62 -2.38 12.57 20.61
N ASP A 63 -2.78 11.34 20.29
CA ASP A 63 -4.11 10.83 20.55
C ASP A 63 -4.19 10.14 21.93
N PRO A 64 -5.23 10.41 22.75
CA PRO A 64 -5.35 9.76 24.06
C PRO A 64 -5.47 8.23 24.03
N ALA A 65 -5.99 7.65 22.94
CA ALA A 65 -6.18 6.21 22.80
C ALA A 65 -5.05 5.54 21.99
N TYR A 66 -4.48 6.27 21.03
CA TYR A 66 -3.50 5.73 20.07
C TYR A 66 -2.13 6.42 20.11
N GLY A 67 -1.85 7.23 21.14
CA GLY A 67 -0.60 7.97 21.29
C GLY A 67 -0.23 8.78 20.06
N LEU A 68 1.06 8.84 19.74
CA LEU A 68 1.52 9.57 18.57
C LEU A 68 1.05 8.92 17.27
N VAL A 69 0.20 9.64 16.54
CA VAL A 69 -0.32 9.26 15.21
C VAL A 69 -0.06 10.36 14.19
N TRP A 70 0.03 9.96 12.92
CA TRP A 70 -0.02 10.89 11.79
C TRP A 70 -1.41 10.88 11.15
N VAL A 71 -1.92 12.05 10.80
CA VAL A 71 -3.25 12.24 10.23
C VAL A 71 -3.09 12.96 8.88
N PRO A 72 -3.45 12.33 7.75
CA PRO A 72 -3.33 12.98 6.44
C PRO A 72 -4.24 14.21 6.36
N SER A 73 -3.75 15.25 5.68
CA SER A 73 -4.57 16.42 5.36
C SER A 73 -5.66 16.04 4.36
N VAL A 74 -6.91 16.41 4.65
CA VAL A 74 -8.04 16.20 3.73
C VAL A 74 -7.86 16.91 2.39
N GLN A 75 -7.06 17.98 2.33
CA GLN A 75 -6.72 18.66 1.08
C GLN A 75 -5.75 17.84 0.22
N VAL A 76 -4.98 16.94 0.84
CA VAL A 76 -4.01 16.07 0.16
C VAL A 76 -4.68 14.77 -0.29
N VAL A 77 -5.46 14.12 0.59
CA VAL A 77 -6.04 12.79 0.32
C VAL A 77 -7.50 12.82 -0.17
N GLY A 78 -8.15 13.98 -0.09
CA GLY A 78 -9.57 14.13 -0.39
C GLY A 78 -10.50 13.68 0.75
N PRO A 79 -11.79 14.08 0.70
CA PRO A 79 -12.76 13.83 1.78
C PRO A 79 -13.16 12.36 1.94
N ASP A 80 -13.02 11.56 0.88
CA ASP A 80 -13.44 10.16 0.85
C ASP A 80 -12.29 9.18 1.05
N PHE A 81 -11.13 9.64 1.54
CA PHE A 81 -9.94 8.83 1.71
C PHE A 81 -10.21 7.57 2.54
N VAL A 82 -9.81 6.42 1.99
CA VAL A 82 -9.81 5.13 2.68
C VAL A 82 -8.51 4.41 2.33
N PRO A 83 -7.68 4.05 3.34
CA PRO A 83 -6.46 3.31 3.12
C PRO A 83 -6.72 1.99 2.40
N TYR A 84 -5.83 1.64 1.46
CA TYR A 84 -5.96 0.46 0.61
C TYR A 84 -7.22 0.43 -0.27
N LEU A 85 -7.82 1.59 -0.58
CA LEU A 85 -8.96 1.65 -1.48
C LEU A 85 -8.88 2.83 -2.46
N THR A 86 -8.68 4.05 -1.93
CA THR A 86 -8.65 5.27 -2.74
C THR A 86 -7.23 5.64 -3.16
N ALA A 87 -7.07 6.27 -4.32
CA ALA A 87 -5.78 6.78 -4.84
C ALA A 87 -4.68 5.71 -4.81
N GLY A 88 -5.01 4.58 -5.43
CA GLY A 88 -4.14 3.42 -5.59
C GLY A 88 -4.94 2.21 -6.06
N TYR A 89 -4.26 1.07 -6.16
CA TYR A 89 -4.86 -0.18 -6.62
C TYR A 89 -4.04 -1.40 -6.15
N TRP A 90 -4.65 -2.57 -6.14
CA TRP A 90 -3.94 -3.82 -5.91
C TRP A 90 -3.15 -4.24 -7.16
N GLY A 91 -1.89 -4.60 -6.97
CA GLY A 91 -1.01 -5.13 -8.00
C GLY A 91 -0.26 -6.36 -7.52
N TYR A 92 0.80 -6.70 -8.26
CA TYR A 92 1.71 -7.80 -7.93
C TYR A 92 3.14 -7.30 -7.79
N THR A 93 3.89 -7.86 -6.84
CA THR A 93 5.36 -7.77 -6.80
C THR A 93 5.97 -8.61 -7.93
N ALA A 94 7.28 -8.52 -8.13
CA ALA A 94 7.97 -9.37 -9.10
C ALA A 94 7.88 -10.86 -8.73
N GLU A 95 7.75 -11.16 -7.44
CA GLU A 95 7.62 -12.49 -6.86
C GLU A 95 6.18 -13.02 -6.89
N GLY A 96 5.20 -12.17 -7.24
CA GLY A 96 3.79 -12.53 -7.35
C GLY A 96 2.95 -12.29 -6.10
N ASP A 97 3.49 -11.62 -5.08
CA ASP A 97 2.73 -11.21 -3.89
C ASP A 97 1.81 -10.04 -4.20
N TRP A 98 0.65 -9.99 -3.54
CA TRP A 98 -0.27 -8.87 -3.67
C TRP A 98 0.32 -7.65 -2.97
N ILE A 99 0.38 -6.53 -3.67
CA ILE A 99 0.92 -5.27 -3.17
C ILE A 99 -0.11 -4.15 -3.37
N TRP A 100 -0.19 -3.24 -2.41
CA TRP A 100 -0.90 -1.98 -2.64
C TRP A 100 0.01 -1.02 -3.39
N VAL A 101 -0.42 -0.56 -4.56
CA VAL A 101 0.29 0.49 -5.30
C VAL A 101 -0.41 1.80 -5.05
N SER A 102 0.24 2.70 -4.30
CA SER A 102 -0.29 4.03 -4.00
C SER A 102 -0.03 5.01 -5.13
N ASP A 103 -0.98 5.91 -5.38
CA ASP A 103 -0.80 7.06 -6.28
C ASP A 103 -0.18 8.27 -5.55
N TYR A 104 -0.12 8.25 -4.21
CA TYR A 104 0.58 9.27 -3.42
C TYR A 104 2.09 9.05 -3.44
N GLU A 105 2.86 10.13 -3.63
CA GLU A 105 4.32 10.10 -3.64
C GLU A 105 4.95 9.58 -2.34
N TRP A 106 4.33 9.90 -1.20
CA TRP A 106 4.68 9.46 0.16
C TRP A 106 4.04 8.11 0.56
N GLY A 107 3.26 7.51 -0.35
CA GLY A 107 2.50 6.29 -0.07
C GLY A 107 3.36 5.08 0.26
N TRP A 108 4.60 5.06 -0.22
CA TRP A 108 5.58 4.00 0.07
C TRP A 108 5.77 3.81 1.59
N ALA A 109 5.63 4.86 2.39
CA ALA A 109 5.75 4.80 3.84
C ALA A 109 4.49 4.17 4.45
N VAL A 110 3.36 4.86 4.36
CA VAL A 110 2.16 4.54 5.16
C VAL A 110 1.39 3.28 4.70
N PHE A 111 1.63 2.80 3.48
CA PHE A 111 0.95 1.60 2.95
C PHE A 111 1.80 0.33 3.07
N HIS A 112 3.10 0.47 3.35
CA HIS A 112 4.01 -0.67 3.51
C HIS A 112 4.61 -0.78 4.92
N TYR A 113 4.43 0.25 5.74
CA TYR A 113 4.88 0.33 7.11
C TYR A 113 3.73 0.77 8.04
N GLY A 114 3.87 0.51 9.34
CA GLY A 114 2.93 0.97 10.36
C GLY A 114 1.51 0.43 10.20
N ARG A 115 0.55 1.07 10.87
CA ARG A 115 -0.85 0.63 10.93
C ARG A 115 -1.82 1.79 10.80
N TRP A 116 -2.82 1.63 9.95
CA TRP A 116 -3.96 2.54 9.89
C TRP A 116 -5.01 2.19 10.94
N VAL A 117 -5.58 3.21 11.56
CA VAL A 117 -6.67 3.08 12.51
C VAL A 117 -7.69 4.20 12.29
N TRP A 118 -8.97 3.89 12.49
CA TRP A 118 -10.03 4.88 12.45
C TRP A 118 -10.21 5.50 13.85
N VAL A 119 -10.01 6.80 13.96
CA VAL A 119 -10.22 7.57 15.19
C VAL A 119 -11.54 8.33 15.08
N PRO A 120 -12.52 8.10 15.98
CA PRO A 120 -13.78 8.85 15.99
C PRO A 120 -13.53 10.37 15.95
N GLU A 121 -14.35 11.10 15.20
CA GLU A 121 -14.28 12.56 15.01
C GLU A 121 -13.03 13.09 14.30
N ARG A 122 -12.02 12.24 14.03
CA ARG A 122 -10.78 12.63 13.34
C ARG A 122 -10.61 11.94 11.98
N GLY A 123 -11.10 10.71 11.84
CA GLY A 123 -10.97 9.91 10.64
C GLY A 123 -9.76 8.98 10.68
N TRP A 124 -9.19 8.66 9.51
CA TRP A 124 -8.04 7.78 9.40
C TRP A 124 -6.78 8.42 10.00
N ALA A 125 -6.13 7.68 10.89
CA ALA A 125 -4.84 8.02 11.48
C ALA A 125 -3.87 6.83 11.31
N TRP A 126 -2.58 7.12 11.27
CA TRP A 126 -1.54 6.14 11.04
C TRP A 126 -0.56 6.10 12.21
N ILE A 127 -0.30 4.91 12.71
CA ILE A 127 0.67 4.62 13.78
C ILE A 127 1.96 4.13 13.12
N PRO A 128 3.11 4.79 13.38
CA PRO A 128 4.39 4.37 12.80
C PRO A 128 4.80 2.97 13.22
N GLY A 129 5.36 2.22 12.26
CA GLY A 129 5.99 0.94 12.50
C GLY A 129 7.11 0.72 11.48
N ARG A 130 8.13 -0.08 11.81
CA ARG A 130 9.34 -0.20 10.97
C ARG A 130 9.40 -1.45 10.12
N ALA A 131 8.54 -2.42 10.37
CA ALA A 131 8.51 -3.66 9.59
C ALA A 131 7.81 -3.44 8.25
N TYR A 132 8.48 -3.84 7.16
CA TYR A 132 7.93 -3.76 5.82
C TYR A 132 6.95 -4.91 5.56
N ALA A 133 5.85 -4.61 4.87
CA ALA A 133 5.00 -5.58 4.19
C ALA A 133 4.46 -5.00 2.87
N PRO A 134 4.17 -5.82 1.85
CA PRO A 134 3.52 -5.34 0.61
C PRO A 134 2.18 -4.62 0.87
N ALA A 135 1.48 -5.01 1.93
CA ALA A 135 0.38 -4.26 2.52
C ALA A 135 0.07 -4.80 3.93
N TRP A 136 -0.21 -3.92 4.88
CA TRP A 136 -0.69 -4.29 6.21
C TRP A 136 -2.21 -4.39 6.23
N VAL A 137 -2.74 -5.49 5.67
CA VAL A 137 -4.19 -5.76 5.58
C VAL A 137 -4.56 -7.13 6.13
N VAL A 138 -5.83 -7.26 6.53
CA VAL A 138 -6.47 -8.55 6.79
C VAL A 138 -7.43 -8.86 5.64
N TRP A 139 -7.34 -10.07 5.10
CA TRP A 139 -8.16 -10.53 3.98
C TRP A 139 -9.39 -11.27 4.48
N ARG A 140 -10.48 -11.13 3.74
CA ARG A 140 -11.69 -11.93 3.87
C ARG A 140 -12.17 -12.32 2.48
N VAL A 141 -12.65 -13.54 2.34
CA VAL A 141 -13.33 -13.99 1.13
C VAL A 141 -14.81 -14.14 1.44
N GLY A 142 -15.67 -13.85 0.46
CA GLY A 142 -17.11 -14.00 0.61
C GLY A 142 -17.52 -15.46 0.87
N TYR A 143 -18.79 -15.65 1.27
CA TYR A 143 -19.37 -16.98 1.42
C TYR A 143 -19.33 -17.76 0.09
N PRO A 144 -19.17 -19.11 0.12
CA PRO A 144 -19.23 -19.94 -1.08
C PRO A 144 -20.49 -19.65 -1.91
N GLY A 145 -20.32 -19.33 -3.19
CA GLY A 145 -21.40 -18.92 -4.10
C GLY A 145 -21.44 -17.41 -4.39
N TYR A 146 -20.62 -16.61 -3.71
CA TYR A 146 -20.42 -15.19 -3.99
C TYR A 146 -18.96 -14.91 -4.35
N ASP A 147 -18.73 -14.23 -5.49
CA ASP A 147 -17.40 -13.89 -5.99
C ASP A 147 -16.95 -12.53 -5.44
N TYR A 148 -16.75 -12.41 -4.13
CA TYR A 148 -16.25 -11.19 -3.50
C TYR A 148 -14.91 -11.40 -2.77
N VAL A 149 -14.06 -10.37 -2.85
CA VAL A 149 -12.86 -10.22 -2.02
C VAL A 149 -13.07 -9.02 -1.10
N GLY A 150 -12.78 -9.22 0.17
CA GLY A 150 -12.78 -8.21 1.20
C GLY A 150 -11.40 -8.00 1.81
N TRP A 151 -11.12 -6.76 2.19
CA TRP A 151 -9.91 -6.42 2.93
C TRP A 151 -10.17 -5.27 3.87
N ALA A 152 -9.36 -5.17 4.91
CA ALA A 152 -9.33 -4.04 5.82
C ALA A 152 -7.88 -3.74 6.19
N PRO A 153 -7.54 -2.49 6.56
CA PRO A 153 -6.29 -2.25 7.25
C PRO A 153 -6.17 -3.16 8.47
N MET A 154 -5.02 -3.80 8.63
CA MET A 154 -4.75 -4.64 9.78
C MET A 154 -4.80 -3.77 11.04
N PRO A 155 -5.58 -4.15 12.06
CA PRO A 155 -5.63 -3.39 13.30
C PRO A 155 -4.26 -3.25 13.98
N PRO A 156 -3.96 -2.11 14.63
CA PRO A 156 -2.74 -1.97 15.40
C PRO A 156 -2.74 -2.85 16.65
N SER A 157 -1.54 -3.33 17.02
CA SER A 157 -1.28 -4.06 18.28
C SER A 157 -0.52 -3.23 19.31
N TYR A 158 -0.07 -2.02 18.94
CA TYR A 158 0.65 -1.09 19.80
C TYR A 158 0.41 0.36 19.38
N TYR A 159 0.86 1.28 20.23
CA TYR A 159 0.97 2.71 19.94
C TYR A 159 2.22 3.31 20.59
N TRP A 160 2.58 4.54 20.22
CA TRP A 160 3.75 5.23 20.76
C TRP A 160 3.37 6.21 21.86
N TYR A 161 3.97 6.08 23.04
CA TYR A 161 3.82 7.03 24.14
C TYR A 161 5.17 7.30 24.81
N GLY A 162 5.58 8.56 24.85
CA GLY A 162 6.87 8.95 25.44
C GLY A 162 8.09 8.28 24.78
N GLY A 163 8.02 7.96 23.49
CA GLY A 163 9.10 7.29 22.74
C GLY A 163 9.17 5.78 22.91
N VAL A 164 8.19 5.17 23.59
CA VAL A 164 8.14 3.71 23.81
C VAL A 164 6.87 3.13 23.19
N ALA A 165 6.97 1.93 22.62
CA ALA A 165 5.83 1.18 22.13
C ALA A 165 5.04 0.57 23.30
N VAL A 166 3.75 0.87 23.37
CA VAL A 166 2.81 0.38 24.38
C VAL A 166 1.80 -0.52 23.71
N SER A 167 1.59 -1.72 24.25
CA SER A 167 0.63 -2.69 23.70
C SER A 167 -0.81 -2.18 23.78
N LEU A 168 -1.56 -2.37 22.70
CA LEU A 168 -3.02 -2.20 22.67
C LEU A 168 -3.69 -3.48 23.16
N TRP A 169 -4.40 -3.37 24.28
CA TRP A 169 -5.14 -4.50 24.86
C TRP A 169 -6.52 -4.72 24.21
N VAL A 170 -7.03 -3.73 23.50
CA VAL A 170 -8.29 -3.80 22.75
C VAL A 170 -7.96 -3.62 21.28
N VAL A 171 -8.27 -4.64 20.48
CA VAL A 171 -8.10 -4.59 19.03
C VAL A 171 -9.28 -3.84 18.42
N PRO A 172 -9.07 -2.70 17.75
CA PRO A 172 -10.17 -2.01 17.09
C PRO A 172 -10.75 -2.88 15.97
N PRO A 173 -12.09 -2.83 15.76
CA PRO A 173 -12.70 -3.61 14.70
C PRO A 173 -12.16 -3.19 13.33
N PRO A 174 -11.76 -4.13 12.47
CA PRO A 174 -11.28 -3.81 11.13
C PRO A 174 -12.38 -3.19 10.26
N TYR A 175 -12.03 -2.15 9.51
CA TYR A 175 -12.93 -1.52 8.55
C TYR A 175 -12.87 -2.26 7.20
N TYR A 176 -13.70 -3.30 7.05
CA TYR A 176 -13.73 -4.06 5.80
C TYR A 176 -14.39 -3.29 4.66
N VAL A 177 -13.74 -3.37 3.50
CA VAL A 177 -14.30 -3.02 2.20
C VAL A 177 -14.34 -4.28 1.34
N TYR A 178 -15.30 -4.35 0.43
CA TYR A 178 -15.49 -5.51 -0.43
C TYR A 178 -15.65 -5.07 -1.88
N CYS A 179 -15.21 -5.89 -2.82
CA CYS A 179 -15.54 -5.76 -4.24
C CYS A 179 -15.74 -7.14 -4.87
N GLU A 180 -16.35 -7.19 -6.06
CA GLU A 180 -16.33 -8.43 -6.85
C GLU A 180 -14.90 -8.82 -7.21
N SER A 181 -14.57 -10.10 -7.10
CA SER A 181 -13.20 -10.63 -7.31
C SER A 181 -12.62 -10.23 -8.66
N ARG A 182 -13.46 -10.11 -9.70
CA ARG A 182 -13.03 -9.69 -11.04
C ARG A 182 -12.49 -8.26 -11.11
N TYR A 183 -12.81 -7.41 -10.13
CA TYR A 183 -12.43 -6.00 -10.11
C TYR A 183 -11.29 -5.68 -9.16
N VAL A 184 -10.82 -6.63 -8.34
CA VAL A 184 -9.85 -6.36 -7.26
C VAL A 184 -8.53 -5.76 -7.78
N PHE A 185 -8.07 -6.18 -8.97
CA PHE A 185 -6.85 -5.68 -9.62
C PHE A 185 -7.09 -4.54 -10.62
N THR A 186 -8.29 -3.95 -10.64
CA THR A 186 -8.53 -2.78 -11.49
C THR A 186 -7.87 -1.54 -10.89
N ARG A 187 -7.37 -0.66 -11.76
CA ARG A 187 -6.76 0.63 -11.37
C ARG A 187 -7.69 1.52 -10.54
N HIS A 188 -9.01 1.33 -10.67
CA HIS A 188 -10.02 2.11 -9.98
C HIS A 188 -10.84 1.22 -9.05
N VAL A 189 -10.20 0.33 -8.28
CA VAL A 189 -10.90 -0.62 -7.39
C VAL A 189 -11.92 0.06 -6.45
N HIS A 190 -11.67 1.31 -6.04
CA HIS A 190 -12.61 2.12 -5.27
C HIS A 190 -13.99 2.29 -5.92
N SER A 191 -14.09 2.35 -7.26
CA SER A 191 -15.37 2.47 -7.96
C SER A 191 -16.18 1.17 -7.97
N HIS A 192 -15.56 0.07 -7.57
CA HIS A 192 -16.15 -1.27 -7.51
C HIS A 192 -16.44 -1.73 -6.08
N ARG A 193 -16.28 -0.84 -5.09
CA ARG A 193 -16.61 -1.14 -3.69
C ARG A 193 -18.12 -1.44 -3.57
N LEU A 194 -18.46 -2.50 -2.85
CA LEU A 194 -19.85 -2.83 -2.55
C LEU A 194 -20.41 -1.85 -1.51
N HIS A 195 -21.70 -1.54 -1.67
CA HIS A 195 -22.47 -0.74 -0.73
C HIS A 195 -23.74 -1.46 -0.29
N GLY A 196 -24.27 -1.06 0.87
CA GLY A 196 -25.58 -1.51 1.35
C GLY A 196 -25.68 -3.02 1.53
N TYR A 197 -26.76 -3.62 1.02
CA TYR A 197 -27.08 -5.03 1.25
C TYR A 197 -25.97 -5.99 0.79
N ARG A 198 -25.28 -5.68 -0.32
CA ARG A 198 -24.20 -6.52 -0.85
C ARG A 198 -22.97 -6.54 0.06
N ALA A 199 -22.71 -5.45 0.78
CA ALA A 199 -21.64 -5.39 1.76
C ALA A 199 -21.98 -6.24 3.00
N HIS A 200 -23.26 -6.32 3.39
CA HIS A 200 -23.70 -7.20 4.48
C HIS A 200 -23.59 -8.69 4.10
N GLU A 201 -23.93 -9.07 2.86
CA GLU A 201 -23.78 -10.46 2.39
C GLU A 201 -22.32 -10.90 2.28
N ALA A 202 -21.40 -9.95 2.11
CA ALA A 202 -19.96 -10.22 2.03
C ALA A 202 -19.26 -10.26 3.40
N ALA A 203 -19.90 -9.74 4.46
CA ALA A 203 -19.37 -9.66 5.82
C ALA A 203 -19.65 -10.91 6.67
#